data_AF-A0A9P5JY68-F1
#
_entry.id   AF-A0A9P5JY68-F1
#
_cell.length_a   1.000
_cell.length_b   1.000
_cell.length_c   1.000
_cell.angle_alpha   90.00
_cell.angle_beta   90.00
_cell.angle_gamma   90.00
#
_symmetry.space_group_name_H-M   'P 1'
#
loop_
_entity.id
_entity.type
_entity.pdbx_description
1 polymer ?
#
loop_
_entity_poly.entity_id
_entity_poly.type
_entity_poly.pdbx_seq_one_letter_code
_entity_poly.pdbx_strand_id
1 'polypeptide(L)'
;ICTVHLPITLIRLWGSNNTPEHWKDILENFMDLVHAVQIANLRLISKKEIELYEHYIFRYVTKFKSLYKLAKVKPIHHATLHYSDVLRGFGPAHTHGATFYERYIHSMQSKNHNMKFG
;
A
#
# COMPACT_ATOMS: atom_id res chain seq x y z
N ILE A 1 7.31 -1.25 9.00
CA ILE A 1 8.29 -2.33 8.71
C ILE A 1 8.61 -2.39 7.22
N CYS A 2 7.62 -2.59 6.34
CA CYS A 2 7.86 -2.82 4.91
C CYS A 2 8.31 -1.60 4.09
N THR A 3 8.10 -0.36 4.54
CA THR A 3 8.45 0.86 3.78
C THR A 3 9.77 1.50 4.18
N VAL A 4 10.47 0.95 5.18
CA VAL A 4 11.74 1.48 5.69
C VAL A 4 12.79 0.37 5.71
N HIS A 5 12.58 -0.66 6.53
CA HIS A 5 13.59 -1.72 6.70
C HIS A 5 13.74 -2.60 5.47
N LEU A 6 12.64 -2.96 4.80
CA LEU A 6 12.72 -3.78 3.59
C LEU A 6 13.43 -3.05 2.44
N PRO A 7 13.13 -1.77 2.09
CA PRO A 7 13.92 -1.04 1.11
C PRO A 7 15.41 -1.03 1.42
N ILE A 8 15.79 -0.74 2.67
CA ILE A 8 17.21 -0.72 3.08
C ILE A 8 17.87 -2.08 2.84
N THR A 9 17.22 -3.16 3.27
CA THR A 9 17.76 -4.51 3.13
C THR A 9 17.79 -4.97 1.67
N LEU A 10 16.70 -4.80 0.93
CA LEU A 10 16.57 -5.29 -0.45
C LEU A 10 17.46 -4.50 -1.42
N ILE A 11 17.64 -3.19 -1.20
CA ILE A 11 18.62 -2.39 -1.97
C ILE A 11 20.05 -2.88 -1.71
N ARG A 12 20.40 -3.22 -0.46
CA ARG A 12 21.72 -3.79 -0.16
C ARG A 12 21.94 -5.15 -0.82
N LEU A 13 20.91 -6.00 -0.85
CA LEU A 13 21.01 -7.34 -1.43
C LEU A 13 20.98 -7.33 -2.96
N TRP A 14 20.13 -6.50 -3.58
CA TRP A 14 19.81 -6.59 -5.00
C TRP A 14 20.15 -5.33 -5.81
N GLY A 15 20.62 -4.25 -5.17
CA GLY A 15 20.98 -3.00 -5.82
C GLY A 15 22.40 -2.98 -6.42
N SER A 16 23.19 -4.05 -6.26
CA SER A 16 24.54 -4.10 -6.82
C SER A 16 24.51 -4.36 -8.33
N ASN A 17 25.51 -3.87 -9.07
CA ASN A 17 25.64 -4.09 -10.51
C ASN A 17 25.78 -5.57 -10.88
N ASN A 18 26.36 -6.38 -9.99
CA ASN A 18 26.60 -7.81 -10.19
C ASN A 18 25.36 -8.67 -9.90
N THR A 19 24.28 -8.08 -9.40
CA THR A 19 23.03 -8.81 -9.13
C THR A 19 22.39 -9.24 -10.45
N PRO A 20 21.88 -10.49 -10.56
CA PRO A 20 21.08 -10.90 -11.72
C PRO A 20 19.89 -9.96 -11.96
N GLU A 21 19.61 -9.67 -13.24
CA GLU A 21 18.61 -8.66 -13.63
C GLU A 21 17.22 -8.92 -13.04
N HIS A 22 16.82 -10.19 -12.96
CA HIS A 22 15.54 -10.58 -12.36
C HIS A 22 15.33 -10.03 -10.94
N TRP A 23 16.38 -10.01 -10.12
CA TRP A 23 16.29 -9.48 -8.75
C TRP A 23 16.24 -7.95 -8.73
N LYS A 24 16.85 -7.28 -9.71
CA LYS A 24 16.73 -5.84 -9.89
C LYS A 24 15.32 -5.46 -10.31
N ASP A 25 14.70 -6.21 -11.22
CA ASP A 25 13.31 -5.98 -11.63
C ASP A 25 12.34 -6.16 -10.45
N ILE A 26 12.55 -7.20 -9.64
CA ILE A 26 11.78 -7.42 -8.40
C ILE A 26 11.98 -6.25 -7.44
N LEU A 27 13.22 -5.79 -7.24
CA LEU A 27 13.52 -4.64 -6.39
C LEU A 27 12.81 -3.37 -6.89
N GLU A 28 12.90 -3.08 -8.19
CA GLU A 28 12.28 -1.91 -8.79
C GLU A 28 10.75 -1.96 -8.63
N ASN A 29 10.14 -3.12 -8.91
CA ASN A 29 8.73 -3.33 -8.71
C ASN A 29 8.31 -3.15 -7.23
N PHE A 30 9.12 -3.63 -6.29
CA PHE A 30 8.89 -3.40 -4.87
C PHE A 30 9.02 -1.92 -4.50
N MET A 31 9.98 -1.20 -5.07
CA MET A 31 10.15 0.24 -4.83
C MET A 31 8.96 1.04 -5.37
N ASP A 32 8.36 0.64 -6.49
CA ASP A 32 7.10 1.24 -6.98
C ASP A 32 5.98 1.13 -5.94
N LEU A 33 5.82 -0.07 -5.37
CA LEU A 33 4.84 -0.28 -4.30
C LEU A 33 5.15 0.58 -3.07
N VAL A 34 6.42 0.69 -2.67
CA VAL A 34 6.84 1.50 -1.52
C VAL A 34 6.49 2.97 -1.74
N HIS A 35 6.76 3.54 -2.91
CA HIS A 35 6.40 4.92 -3.23
C HIS A 35 4.88 5.14 -3.16
N ALA A 36 4.10 4.25 -3.79
CA ALA A 36 2.64 4.33 -3.75
C ALA A 36 2.11 4.27 -2.30
N VAL A 37 2.63 3.35 -1.47
CA VAL A 37 2.22 3.22 -0.06
C VAL A 37 2.61 4.46 0.75
N GLN A 38 3.79 5.03 0.53
CA GLN A 38 4.19 6.25 1.23
C GLN A 38 3.27 7.43 0.90
N ILE A 39 2.96 7.63 -0.39
CA ILE A 39 2.04 8.68 -0.83
C ILE A 39 0.65 8.51 -0.23
N ALA A 40 0.10 7.30 -0.29
CA ALA A 40 -1.23 6.97 0.26
C ALA A 40 -1.36 7.29 1.76
N ASN A 41 -0.23 7.27 2.49
CA ASN A 41 -0.17 7.49 3.94
C ASN A 41 0.34 8.89 4.33
N LEU A 42 0.49 9.81 3.38
CA LEU A 42 0.81 11.19 3.72
C LEU A 42 -0.28 11.80 4.61
N ARG A 43 0.08 12.81 5.40
CA ARG A 43 -0.89 13.55 6.22
C ARG A 43 -1.65 14.61 5.42
N LEU A 44 -1.04 15.11 4.36
CA LEU A 44 -1.61 16.06 3.41
C LEU A 44 -1.27 15.56 2.02
N ILE A 45 -2.20 15.69 1.09
CA ILE A 45 -2.03 15.22 -0.29
C ILE A 45 -2.52 16.29 -1.25
N SER A 46 -1.72 16.60 -2.26
CA SER A 46 -2.05 17.45 -3.40
C SER A 46 -2.35 16.60 -4.62
N LYS A 47 -2.89 17.23 -5.66
CA LYS A 47 -3.14 16.60 -6.96
C LYS A 47 -1.90 15.93 -7.55
N LYS A 48 -0.72 16.56 -7.40
CA LYS A 48 0.54 16.02 -7.92
C LYS A 48 0.92 14.71 -7.22
N GLU A 49 0.75 14.62 -5.90
CA GLU A 49 1.01 13.37 -5.21
C GLU A 49 0.03 12.27 -5.64
N ILE A 50 -1.25 12.61 -5.88
CA ILE A 50 -2.23 11.63 -6.37
C ILE A 50 -1.83 11.09 -7.76
N GLU A 51 -1.37 11.95 -8.66
CA GLU A 51 -0.87 11.53 -9.99
C GLU A 51 0.38 10.63 -9.87
N LEU A 52 1.29 10.95 -8.94
CA LEU A 52 2.43 10.10 -8.63
C LEU A 52 2.00 8.74 -8.07
N TYR A 53 1.02 8.71 -7.16
CA TYR A 53 0.45 7.47 -6.65
C TYR A 53 -0.06 6.59 -7.80
N GLU A 54 -0.86 7.17 -8.68
CA GLU A 54 -1.43 6.49 -9.85
C GLU A 54 -0.34 5.93 -10.77
N HIS A 55 0.70 6.72 -11.04
CA HIS A 55 1.86 6.27 -11.81
C HIS A 55 2.54 5.04 -11.18
N TYR A 56 2.90 5.13 -9.89
CA TYR A 56 3.65 4.06 -9.22
C TYR A 56 2.81 2.79 -9.04
N ILE A 57 1.54 2.92 -8.65
CA ILE A 57 0.68 1.75 -8.45
C ILE A 57 0.37 1.04 -9.77
N PHE A 58 0.17 1.80 -10.86
CA PHE A 58 -0.03 1.23 -12.19
C PHE A 58 1.21 0.46 -12.67
N ARG A 59 2.41 1.06 -12.50
CA ARG A 59 3.68 0.40 -12.84
C ARG A 59 3.91 -0.86 -12.01
N TYR A 60 3.61 -0.80 -10.71
CA TYR A 60 3.67 -1.96 -9.82
C TYR A 60 2.79 -3.12 -10.31
N VAL A 61 1.49 -2.87 -10.52
CA VAL A 61 0.54 -3.94 -10.91
C VAL A 61 0.85 -4.49 -12.31
N THR A 62 1.30 -3.63 -13.24
CA THR A 62 1.66 -4.05 -14.60
C THR A 62 2.86 -5.00 -14.59
N LYS A 63 3.93 -4.65 -13.87
CA LYS A 63 5.13 -5.50 -13.74
C LYS A 63 4.89 -6.73 -12.85
N PHE A 64 3.97 -6.65 -11.89
CA PHE A 64 3.66 -7.77 -10.98
C PHE A 64 3.33 -9.06 -11.73
N LYS A 65 2.51 -8.97 -12.79
CA LYS A 65 2.06 -10.16 -13.54
C LYS A 65 3.20 -10.84 -14.30
N SER A 66 4.18 -10.09 -14.82
CA SER A 66 5.31 -10.66 -15.54
C SER A 66 6.37 -11.22 -14.60
N LEU A 67 6.60 -10.57 -13.46
CA LEU A 67 7.63 -10.96 -12.48
C LEU A 67 7.22 -12.15 -11.62
N TYR A 68 5.96 -12.20 -11.16
CA TYR A 68 5.49 -13.24 -10.24
C TYR A 68 4.55 -14.23 -10.94
N LYS A 69 5.10 -15.08 -11.80
CA LYS A 69 4.33 -16.01 -12.67
C LYS A 69 3.36 -16.94 -11.92
N LEU A 70 3.69 -17.29 -10.67
CA LEU A 70 2.84 -18.15 -9.82
C LEU A 70 1.79 -17.36 -9.01
N ALA A 71 1.96 -16.03 -8.90
CA ALA A 71 1.07 -15.20 -8.12
C ALA A 71 -0.19 -14.85 -8.90
N LYS A 72 -1.35 -14.99 -8.25
CA LYS A 72 -2.64 -14.59 -8.80
C LYS A 72 -2.92 -13.12 -8.50
N VAL A 73 -3.49 -12.42 -9.49
CA VAL A 73 -4.05 -11.09 -9.26
C VAL A 73 -5.24 -11.22 -8.31
N LYS A 74 -5.06 -10.73 -7.09
CA LYS A 74 -6.10 -10.62 -6.06
C LYS A 74 -6.94 -9.34 -6.25
N PRO A 75 -8.19 -9.31 -5.75
CA PRO A 75 -9.04 -8.11 -5.78
C PRO A 75 -8.40 -6.86 -5.19
N ILE A 76 -7.50 -7.02 -4.21
CA ILE A 76 -6.77 -5.90 -3.62
C ILE A 76 -5.91 -5.14 -4.65
N HIS A 77 -5.34 -5.80 -5.65
CA HIS A 77 -4.57 -5.12 -6.70
C HIS A 77 -5.46 -4.20 -7.53
N HIS A 78 -6.69 -4.66 -7.84
CA HIS A 78 -7.68 -3.83 -8.51
C HIS A 78 -8.12 -2.67 -7.63
N ALA A 79 -8.43 -2.94 -6.35
CA ALA A 79 -8.83 -1.90 -5.40
C ALA A 79 -7.76 -0.81 -5.24
N THR A 80 -6.46 -1.18 -5.23
CA THR A 80 -5.38 -0.19 -5.15
C THR A 80 -5.26 0.68 -6.39
N LEU A 81 -5.63 0.19 -7.58
CA LEU A 81 -5.64 1.03 -8.79
C LEU A 81 -6.69 2.15 -8.70
N HIS A 82 -7.82 1.89 -8.03
CA HIS A 82 -8.89 2.86 -7.79
C HIS A 82 -8.69 3.74 -6.55
N TYR A 83 -7.62 3.52 -5.78
CA TYR A 83 -7.41 4.26 -4.55
C TYR A 83 -7.08 5.74 -4.80
N SER A 84 -6.59 6.10 -6.00
CA SER A 84 -6.43 7.50 -6.40
C SER A 84 -7.76 8.27 -6.37
N ASP A 85 -8.87 7.63 -6.71
CA ASP A 85 -10.21 8.22 -6.66
C ASP A 85 -10.64 8.49 -5.21
N VAL A 86 -10.32 7.56 -4.30
CA VAL A 86 -10.53 7.73 -2.86
C VAL A 86 -9.70 8.90 -2.33
N LEU A 87 -8.43 9.00 -2.73
CA LEU A 87 -7.55 10.10 -2.34
C LEU A 87 -8.07 11.47 -2.82
N ARG A 88 -8.66 11.54 -4.02
CA ARG A 88 -9.29 12.76 -4.56
C ARG A 88 -10.55 13.14 -3.78
N GLY A 89 -11.39 12.17 -3.41
CA GLY A 89 -12.67 12.42 -2.77
C GLY A 89 -12.59 12.63 -1.26
N PHE A 90 -11.79 11.83 -0.56
CA PHE A 90 -11.76 11.76 0.91
C PHE A 90 -10.44 12.23 1.52
N GLY A 91 -9.44 12.55 0.68
CA GLY A 91 -8.11 12.92 1.13
C GLY A 91 -7.28 11.69 1.57
N PRO A 92 -6.23 11.88 2.37
CA PRO A 92 -5.29 10.81 2.69
C PRO A 92 -5.85 9.72 3.61
N ALA A 93 -5.23 8.53 3.64
CA ALA A 93 -5.73 7.34 4.33
C ALA A 93 -6.20 7.55 5.78
N HIS A 94 -5.54 8.42 6.53
CA HIS A 94 -5.85 8.66 7.94
C HIS A 94 -7.24 9.30 8.17
N THR A 95 -7.85 9.91 7.15
CA THR A 95 -9.19 10.53 7.27
C THR A 95 -10.32 9.50 7.21
N HIS A 96 -10.09 8.36 6.58
CA HIS A 96 -11.11 7.35 6.27
C HIS A 96 -10.66 5.91 6.57
N GLY A 97 -9.48 5.74 7.18
CA GLY A 97 -8.90 4.44 7.46
C GLY A 97 -9.61 3.70 8.60
N ALA A 98 -9.64 2.37 8.49
CA ALA A 98 -10.32 1.48 9.43
C ALA A 98 -9.84 1.62 10.90
N THR A 99 -8.59 2.06 11.13
CA THR A 99 -8.00 2.05 12.48
C THR A 99 -8.77 2.86 13.51
N PHE A 100 -9.46 3.93 13.10
CA PHE A 100 -10.32 4.69 14.00
C PHE A 100 -11.54 3.88 14.42
N TYR A 101 -12.20 3.25 13.45
CA TYR A 101 -13.36 2.39 13.69
C TYR A 101 -12.99 1.16 14.53
N GLU A 102 -11.85 0.52 14.27
CA GLU A 102 -11.37 -0.64 15.04
C GLU A 102 -11.13 -0.30 16.52
N ARG A 103 -10.56 0.87 16.82
CA ARG A 103 -10.43 1.35 18.20
C ARG A 103 -11.80 1.51 18.88
N TYR A 104 -12.79 2.01 18.14
CA TYR A 104 -14.13 2.18 18.65
C TYR A 104 -14.85 0.84 18.86
N ILE A 105 -14.73 -0.09 17.90
CA ILE A 105 -15.24 -1.47 18.02
C ILE A 105 -14.66 -2.14 19.25
N HIS A 106 -13.35 -2.04 19.47
CA HIS A 106 -12.71 -2.59 20.66
C HIS A 106 -13.25 -1.97 21.96
N SER A 107 -13.44 -0.65 21.99
CA SER A 107 -14.04 0.06 23.13
C SER A 107 -15.49 -0.37 23.42
N MET A 108 -16.26 -0.72 22.39
CA MET A 108 -17.59 -1.29 22.57
C MET A 108 -17.50 -2.72 23.09
N GLN A 109 -16.66 -3.57 22.50
CA GLN A 109 -16.52 -4.97 22.91
C GLN A 109 -15.99 -5.13 24.35
N SER A 110 -15.22 -4.16 24.86
CA SER A 110 -14.71 -4.18 26.24
C SER A 110 -15.74 -3.74 27.28
N LYS A 111 -16.88 -3.18 26.87
CA LYS A 111 -17.98 -2.83 27.77
C LYS A 111 -18.90 -4.03 27.94
N ASN A 112 -19.18 -4.37 29.20
CA ASN A 112 -20.08 -5.46 29.54
C ASN A 112 -21.54 -4.99 29.39
N HIS A 113 -22.06 -5.03 28.16
CA HIS A 113 -23.49 -4.89 27.92
C HIS A 113 -24.13 -6.21 28.41
N ASN A 114 -24.61 -6.23 29.66
CA ASN A 114 -25.21 -7.39 30.33
C ASN A 114 -26.44 -7.95 29.56
N MET A 115 -26.24 -8.59 28.40
CA MET A 115 -27.23 -9.37 27.65
C MET A 115 -28.63 -8.73 27.56
N LYS A 116 -28.74 -7.39 27.61
CA LYS A 116 -29.98 -6.67 27.39
C LYS A 116 -29.94 -6.18 25.96
N PHE A 117 -30.65 -6.90 25.09
CA PHE A 117 -31.10 -6.35 23.84
C PHE A 117 -31.96 -5.11 24.14
N GLY A 118 -31.71 -4.02 23.41
CA GLY A 118 -32.63 -2.88 23.38
C GLY A 118 -33.99 -3.30 22.86
#